data_AF-A0A818WWP7-F1
#
_entry.id   AF-A0A818WWP7-F1
#
_cell.length_a   1.000
_cell.length_b   1.000
_cell.length_c   1.000
_cell.angle_alpha   90.00
_cell.angle_beta   90.00
_cell.angle_gamma   90.00
#
_symmetry.space_group_name_H-M   'P 1'
#
loop_
_entity.id
_entity.type
_entity.pdbx_description
1 polymer ?
#
loop_
_entity_poly.entity_id
_entity_poly.type
_entity_poly.pdbx_seq_one_letter_code
_entity_poly.pdbx_strand_id
1 'polypeptide(L)'
;MPVILTQNIAIELGLINGVNGIFRQLVYQEDSVSTDIISEEFSKNAQYVHRPLYALVEIRKSKIECNLEQLHSKLIPIPVMEQRFRVDVGDMLPKDKKPKSNRKTVLSIKRRALPLVPAYCITTHKSQGQTLNKVVIDLKLPNETDDIAAVYVPLSRVKRLTDLVILRYFDNKVLLIKPSKSQLTEIERLDKLYLETQARFPEWL
;
A
#
# COMPACT_ATOMS: atom_id res chain seq x y z
N MET A 1 1.16 -4.30 16.28
CA MET A 1 0.16 -4.14 15.19
C MET A 1 0.87 -4.22 13.83
N PRO A 2 0.42 -5.04 12.85
CA PRO A 2 0.97 -5.02 11.50
C PRO A 2 0.79 -3.65 10.85
N VAL A 3 1.85 -3.14 10.23
CA VAL A 3 1.85 -1.88 9.51
C VAL A 3 2.64 -1.99 8.21
N ILE A 4 2.31 -1.13 7.26
CA ILE A 4 3.06 -0.95 6.00
C ILE A 4 3.64 0.46 5.96
N LEU A 5 4.90 0.54 5.54
CA LEU A 5 5.55 1.80 5.22
C LEU A 5 5.00 2.36 3.91
N THR A 6 4.68 3.65 3.89
CA THR A 6 4.05 4.31 2.73
C THR A 6 4.99 5.18 1.92
N GLN A 7 6.23 5.33 2.38
CA GLN A 7 7.25 6.19 1.78
C GLN A 7 8.60 5.49 1.78
N ASN A 8 9.46 5.86 0.84
CA ASN A 8 10.87 5.47 0.88
C ASN A 8 11.59 6.37 1.88
N ILE A 9 12.18 5.78 2.91
CA ILE A 9 12.95 6.51 3.93
C ILE A 9 14.44 6.29 3.71
N ALA A 10 14.86 5.04 3.57
CA ALA A 10 16.26 4.63 3.39
C ALA A 10 16.27 3.34 2.56
N ILE A 11 16.42 3.48 1.25
CA ILE A 11 16.23 2.37 0.29
C ILE A 11 17.33 1.33 0.46
N GLU A 12 18.56 1.80 0.64
CA GLU A 12 19.76 1.02 0.91
C GLU A 12 19.64 0.16 2.17
N LEU A 13 18.86 0.62 3.15
CA LEU A 13 18.59 -0.08 4.41
C LEU A 13 17.33 -0.98 4.35
N GLY A 14 16.63 -0.98 3.22
CA GLY A 14 15.38 -1.72 3.03
C GLY A 14 14.15 -1.05 3.65
N LEU A 15 14.20 0.24 3.97
CA LEU A 15 13.06 1.04 4.42
C LEU A 15 12.36 1.69 3.21
N ILE A 16 11.66 0.85 2.45
CA ILE A 16 10.96 1.24 1.22
C ILE A 16 9.44 1.17 1.38
N ASN A 17 8.73 1.93 0.55
CA ASN A 17 7.28 1.88 0.44
C ASN A 17 6.81 0.43 0.14
N GLY A 18 5.81 -0.04 0.89
CA GLY A 18 5.27 -1.40 0.80
C GLY A 18 5.91 -2.39 1.77
N VAL A 19 6.98 -2.03 2.47
CA VAL A 19 7.58 -2.92 3.48
C VAL A 19 6.65 -3.10 4.67
N ASN A 20 6.44 -4.37 5.01
CA ASN A 20 5.69 -4.78 6.19
C ASN A 20 6.57 -4.70 7.45
N GLY A 21 5.98 -4.23 8.54
CA GLY A 21 6.59 -4.21 9.86
C GLY A 21 5.55 -4.45 10.96
N ILE A 22 6.03 -4.61 12.19
CA ILE A 22 5.19 -4.67 13.37
C ILE A 22 5.39 -3.39 14.17
N PHE A 23 4.38 -2.54 14.21
CA PHE A 23 4.32 -1.41 15.12
C PHE A 23 4.36 -1.91 16.56
N ARG A 24 5.32 -1.40 17.33
CA ARG A 24 5.56 -1.76 18.74
C ARG A 24 5.15 -0.64 19.69
N GLN A 25 5.56 0.59 19.42
CA GLN A 25 5.34 1.70 20.35
C GLN A 25 5.27 3.04 19.61
N LEU A 26 4.42 3.94 20.09
CA LEU A 26 4.44 5.35 19.74
C LEU A 26 5.30 6.10 20.76
N VAL A 27 6.22 6.94 20.31
CA VAL A 27 7.00 7.82 21.18
C VAL A 27 6.50 9.25 20.98
N TYR A 28 6.15 9.89 22.09
CA TYR A 28 5.56 11.23 22.16
C TYR A 28 5.91 11.88 23.51
N GLN A 29 5.71 13.19 23.61
CA GLN A 29 5.87 13.95 24.85
C GLN A 29 4.51 14.03 25.58
N GLU A 30 4.51 14.11 26.91
CA GLU A 30 3.27 14.14 27.72
C GLU A 30 2.35 15.32 27.35
N ASP A 31 2.93 16.46 26.99
CA ASP A 31 2.24 17.67 26.50
C ASP A 31 1.55 17.48 25.13
N SER A 32 1.69 16.30 24.53
CA SER A 32 1.17 15.95 23.21
C SER A 32 -0.06 15.05 23.28
N VAL A 33 -0.57 14.78 24.48
CA VAL A 33 -1.78 14.00 24.73
C VAL A 33 -2.95 14.93 25.00
N SER A 34 -4.05 14.76 24.27
CA SER A 34 -5.29 15.48 24.55
C SER A 34 -6.03 14.82 25.71
N THR A 35 -6.28 15.58 26.79
CA THR A 35 -6.98 15.12 27.99
C THR A 35 -8.50 15.22 27.90
N ASP A 36 -9.01 16.06 26.99
CA ASP A 36 -10.42 16.51 27.02
C ASP A 36 -11.29 15.84 25.93
N ILE A 37 -10.73 14.92 25.14
CA ILE A 37 -11.45 14.24 24.07
C ILE A 37 -12.09 12.97 24.63
N ILE A 38 -13.33 13.10 25.10
CA ILE A 38 -14.20 11.96 25.38
C ILE A 38 -14.83 11.56 24.05
N SER A 39 -14.30 10.52 23.41
CA SER A 39 -15.01 9.89 22.30
C SER A 39 -15.99 8.85 22.85
N GLU A 40 -17.24 8.91 22.40
CA GLU A 40 -18.24 7.87 22.68
C GLU A 40 -17.92 6.55 21.93
N GLU A 41 -17.13 6.63 20.85
CA GLU A 41 -16.79 5.49 19.97
C GLU A 41 -15.57 4.69 20.47
N PHE A 42 -14.63 5.32 21.17
CA PHE A 42 -13.41 4.68 21.62
C PHE A 42 -13.43 4.39 23.12
N SER A 43 -12.75 3.31 23.53
CA SER A 43 -12.69 2.91 24.94
C SER A 43 -12.12 4.03 25.81
N LYS A 44 -12.52 4.09 27.09
CA LYS A 44 -12.06 5.09 28.07
C LYS A 44 -10.53 5.16 28.28
N ASN A 45 -9.80 4.12 27.85
CA ASN A 45 -8.35 4.05 27.93
C ASN A 45 -7.65 4.56 26.65
N ALA A 46 -8.39 5.02 25.65
CA ALA A 46 -7.84 5.57 24.41
C ALA A 46 -7.22 6.95 24.67
N GLN A 47 -5.97 7.12 24.23
CA GLN A 47 -5.25 8.38 24.32
C GLN A 47 -5.10 8.98 22.92
N TYR A 48 -5.46 10.26 22.78
CA TYR A 48 -5.31 11.01 21.54
C TYR A 48 -3.98 11.75 21.57
N VAL A 49 -3.05 11.33 20.71
CA VAL A 49 -1.72 11.94 20.60
C VAL A 49 -1.65 12.79 19.34
N HIS A 50 -1.52 14.11 19.49
CA HIS A 50 -1.53 15.04 18.35
C HIS A 50 -0.14 15.38 17.81
N ARG A 51 0.93 15.16 18.59
CA ARG A 51 2.33 15.42 18.20
C ARG A 51 3.26 14.24 18.54
N PRO A 52 3.13 13.09 17.84
CA PRO A 52 4.11 12.03 18.00
C PRO A 52 5.49 12.47 17.50
N LEU A 53 6.55 11.96 18.13
CA LEU A 53 7.93 12.18 17.70
C LEU A 53 8.30 11.15 16.62
N TYR A 54 8.11 9.86 16.93
CA TYR A 54 8.37 8.75 16.03
C TYR A 54 7.60 7.49 16.49
N ALA A 55 7.57 6.48 15.63
CA ALA A 55 7.07 5.15 15.95
C ALA A 55 8.20 4.13 15.92
N LEU A 56 8.24 3.24 16.91
CA LEU A 56 9.13 2.09 16.89
C LEU A 56 8.47 0.94 16.13
N VAL A 57 9.08 0.54 15.01
CA VAL A 57 8.57 -0.50 14.11
C VAL A 57 9.62 -1.59 13.96
N GLU A 58 9.24 -2.83 14.22
CA GLU A 58 10.07 -3.99 13.95
C GLU A 58 9.95 -4.37 12.47
N ILE A 59 11.07 -4.33 11.73
CA ILE A 59 11.11 -4.67 10.30
C ILE A 59 12.13 -5.80 10.09
N ARG A 60 11.63 -7.04 9.96
CA ARG A 60 12.49 -8.23 9.91
C ARG A 60 13.42 -8.32 8.69
N LYS A 61 13.02 -7.67 7.60
CA LYS A 61 13.69 -7.65 6.29
C LYS A 61 14.66 -6.48 6.11
N SER A 62 14.78 -5.60 7.10
CA SER A 62 15.72 -4.48 6.99
C SER A 62 17.16 -5.00 6.97
N LYS A 63 18.04 -4.26 6.29
CA LYS A 63 19.48 -4.51 6.29
C LYS A 63 20.20 -3.73 7.39
N ILE A 64 19.44 -3.21 8.35
CA ILE A 64 19.99 -2.38 9.41
C ILE A 64 20.58 -3.31 10.47
N GLU A 65 21.90 -3.35 10.50
CA GLU A 65 22.67 -3.98 11.56
C GLU A 65 22.73 -3.01 12.76
N CYS A 66 21.62 -2.89 13.49
CA CYS A 66 21.60 -2.08 14.71
C CYS A 66 22.40 -2.80 15.82
N ASN A 67 23.66 -2.42 16.03
CA ASN A 67 24.33 -2.51 17.33
C ASN A 67 24.14 -1.18 18.10
N LEU A 68 22.91 -0.63 18.09
CA LEU A 68 22.56 0.46 19.01
C LEU A 68 22.42 -0.20 20.38
N GLU A 69 23.34 0.09 21.30
CA GLU A 69 23.57 -0.61 22.57
C GLU A 69 22.32 -0.83 23.45
N GLN A 70 21.22 -0.14 23.17
CA GLN A 70 19.97 -0.16 23.95
C GLN A 70 18.73 -0.62 23.16
N LEU A 71 18.84 -0.91 21.86
CA LEU A 71 17.68 -1.24 21.03
C LEU A 71 17.75 -2.69 20.53
N HIS A 72 16.72 -3.48 20.84
CA HIS A 72 16.61 -4.85 20.32
C HIS A 72 16.76 -4.87 18.79
N SER A 73 17.49 -5.85 18.28
CA SER A 73 17.76 -6.03 16.85
C SER A 73 16.48 -5.86 16.01
N LYS A 74 16.58 -5.09 14.91
CA LYS A 74 15.51 -4.83 13.91
C LYS A 74 14.36 -3.93 14.34
N LEU A 75 14.41 -3.32 15.52
CA LEU A 75 13.51 -2.23 15.90
C LEU A 75 14.03 -0.91 15.32
N ILE A 76 13.18 -0.20 14.58
CA ILE A 76 13.60 0.98 13.81
C ILE A 76 12.70 2.16 14.16
N PRO A 77 13.28 3.32 14.55
CA PRO A 77 12.51 4.53 14.73
C PRO A 77 12.08 5.09 13.38
N ILE A 78 10.77 5.21 13.16
CA ILE A 78 10.15 5.79 11.98
C ILE A 78 9.66 7.20 12.35
N PRO A 79 10.31 8.28 11.88
CA PRO A 79 9.90 9.62 12.24
C PRO A 79 8.60 10.05 11.54
N VAL A 80 8.02 11.12 12.06
CA VAL A 80 6.91 11.82 11.41
C VAL A 80 7.42 12.61 10.21
N MET A 81 6.73 12.51 9.08
CA MET A 81 7.15 13.15 7.82
C MET A 81 6.13 14.19 7.34
N GLU A 82 6.62 15.27 6.73
CA GLU A 82 5.78 16.21 5.98
C GLU A 82 5.58 15.69 4.55
N GLN A 83 4.33 15.58 4.12
CA GLN A 83 3.94 15.28 2.75
C GLN A 83 3.15 16.45 2.18
N ARG A 84 3.39 16.77 0.90
CA ARG A 84 2.62 17.79 0.15
C ARG A 84 1.70 17.12 -0.85
N PHE A 85 0.43 17.45 -0.76
CA PHE A 85 -0.62 17.02 -1.68
C PHE A 85 -1.06 18.22 -2.50
N ARG A 86 -1.11 18.07 -3.82
CA ARG A 86 -1.66 19.07 -4.73
C ARG A 86 -2.94 18.53 -5.33
N VAL A 87 -4.02 19.26 -5.14
CA VAL A 87 -5.34 18.89 -5.62
C VAL A 87 -5.84 20.01 -6.51
N ASP A 88 -6.25 19.67 -7.72
CA ASP A 88 -6.98 20.62 -8.57
C ASP A 88 -8.40 20.78 -8.00
N VAL A 89 -8.75 21.99 -7.59
CA VAL A 89 -10.08 22.28 -7.02
C VAL A 89 -11.19 22.01 -8.04
N GLY A 90 -10.88 22.11 -9.35
CA GLY A 90 -11.81 21.76 -10.42
C GLY A 90 -12.21 20.27 -10.45
N ASP A 91 -11.37 19.38 -9.91
CA ASP A 91 -11.65 17.94 -9.83
C ASP A 91 -12.51 17.57 -8.60
N MET A 92 -12.55 18.44 -7.60
CA MET A 92 -13.37 18.23 -6.38
C MET A 92 -14.79 18.82 -6.51
N LEU A 93 -15.03 19.68 -7.49
CA LEU A 93 -16.35 20.26 -7.74
C LEU A 93 -17.23 19.31 -8.58
N PRO A 94 -18.54 19.22 -8.27
CA PRO A 94 -19.50 18.56 -9.15
C PRO A 94 -19.41 19.11 -10.57
N LYS A 95 -19.64 18.27 -11.58
CA LYS A 95 -19.50 18.63 -13.01
C LYS A 95 -20.26 19.92 -13.38
N ASP A 96 -21.38 20.17 -12.72
CA ASP A 96 -22.28 21.31 -12.96
C ASP A 96 -21.74 22.65 -12.42
N LYS A 97 -20.74 22.62 -11.52
CA LYS A 97 -20.10 23.79 -10.92
C LYS A 97 -18.66 23.99 -11.39
N LYS A 98 -18.22 23.28 -12.43
CA LYS A 98 -16.86 23.46 -12.96
C LYS A 98 -16.72 24.88 -13.52
N PRO A 99 -15.71 25.66 -13.06
CA PRO A 99 -15.51 27.02 -13.55
C PRO A 99 -15.17 26.99 -15.05
N LYS A 100 -15.81 27.87 -15.84
CA LYS A 100 -15.51 28.06 -17.28
C LYS A 100 -14.13 28.69 -17.56
N SER A 101 -13.32 28.92 -16.52
CA SER A 101 -12.00 29.51 -16.61
C SER A 101 -10.93 28.42 -16.75
N ASN A 102 -10.04 28.55 -17.74
CA ASN A 102 -8.89 27.65 -17.93
C ASN A 102 -7.80 27.78 -16.83
N ARG A 103 -8.01 28.61 -15.81
CA ARG A 103 -7.06 28.75 -14.69
C ARG A 103 -7.23 27.59 -13.70
N LYS A 104 -6.31 26.62 -13.76
CA LYS A 104 -6.20 25.55 -12.77
C LYS A 104 -5.99 26.17 -11.39
N THR A 105 -6.98 26.00 -10.51
CA THR A 105 -6.88 26.44 -9.11
C THR A 105 -6.37 25.26 -8.31
N VAL A 106 -5.07 25.25 -8.02
CA VAL A 106 -4.43 24.13 -7.32
C VAL A 106 -4.36 24.43 -5.82
N LEU A 107 -5.02 23.62 -5.01
CA LEU A 107 -4.90 23.63 -3.56
C LEU A 107 -3.69 22.77 -3.16
N SER A 108 -2.76 23.37 -2.40
CA SER A 108 -1.59 22.66 -1.87
C SER A 108 -1.75 22.43 -0.37
N ILE A 109 -1.88 21.18 0.05
CA ILE A 109 -2.05 20.76 1.45
C ILE A 109 -0.76 20.13 1.95
N LYS A 110 -0.30 20.56 3.14
CA LYS A 110 0.79 19.91 3.87
C LYS A 110 0.20 19.04 4.98
N ARG A 111 0.64 17.79 5.06
CA ARG A 111 0.27 16.87 6.14
C ARG A 111 1.53 16.36 6.81
N ARG A 112 1.60 16.51 8.13
CA ARG A 112 2.66 15.95 8.97
C ARG A 112 2.12 14.71 9.67
N ALA A 113 2.59 13.52 9.29
CA ALA A 113 2.08 12.25 9.82
C ALA A 113 3.15 11.15 9.79
N LEU A 114 2.97 10.11 10.60
CA LEU A 114 3.78 8.90 10.46
C LEU A 114 3.52 8.28 9.08
N PRO A 115 4.57 7.87 8.34
CA PRO A 115 4.43 7.25 7.02
C PRO A 115 3.99 5.78 7.13
N LEU A 116 3.09 5.46 8.06
CA LEU A 116 2.64 4.11 8.38
C LEU A 116 1.13 4.01 8.21
N VAL A 117 0.68 2.86 7.70
CA VAL A 117 -0.75 2.50 7.68
C VAL A 117 -0.92 1.12 8.33
N PRO A 118 -2.01 0.88 9.07
CA PRO A 118 -2.35 -0.47 9.54
C PRO A 118 -2.42 -1.45 8.36
N ALA A 119 -1.94 -2.67 8.58
CA ALA A 119 -1.80 -3.68 7.53
C ALA A 119 -2.52 -4.99 7.87
N TYR A 120 -3.63 -4.93 8.63
CA TYR A 120 -4.52 -6.08 8.80
C TYR A 120 -5.27 -6.42 7.51
N CYS A 121 -5.65 -5.38 6.76
CA CYS A 121 -6.25 -5.47 5.44
C CYS A 121 -5.50 -4.51 4.51
N ILE A 122 -5.22 -4.96 3.29
CA ILE A 122 -4.55 -4.15 2.28
C ILE A 122 -5.35 -4.20 0.99
N THR A 123 -5.30 -3.11 0.22
CA THR A 123 -5.95 -3.08 -1.08
C THR A 123 -5.18 -3.94 -2.08
N THR A 124 -5.86 -4.44 -3.11
CA THR A 124 -5.25 -5.18 -4.22
C THR A 124 -4.03 -4.46 -4.78
N HIS A 125 -4.17 -3.16 -5.09
CA HIS A 125 -3.08 -2.31 -5.59
C HIS A 125 -1.87 -2.27 -4.65
N LYS A 126 -2.09 -2.20 -3.33
CA LYS A 126 -0.99 -2.19 -2.35
C LYS A 126 -0.31 -3.55 -2.21
N SER A 127 -1.02 -4.63 -2.49
CA SER A 127 -0.47 -6.00 -2.46
C SER A 127 0.37 -6.34 -3.70
N GLN A 128 0.28 -5.56 -4.79
CA GLN A 128 0.96 -5.85 -6.04
C GLN A 128 2.48 -5.96 -5.84
N GLY A 129 3.08 -7.02 -6.40
CA GLY A 129 4.50 -7.31 -6.25
C GLY A 129 4.90 -7.96 -4.92
N GLN A 130 3.97 -8.08 -3.96
CA GLN A 130 4.23 -8.80 -2.71
C GLN A 130 3.93 -10.30 -2.85
N THR A 131 4.70 -11.14 -2.17
CA THR A 131 4.34 -12.53 -1.91
C THR A 131 3.91 -12.65 -0.47
N LEU A 132 2.69 -13.15 -0.26
CA LEU A 132 2.03 -13.28 1.04
C LEU A 132 1.93 -14.77 1.40
N ASN A 133 2.13 -15.08 2.68
CA ASN A 133 2.17 -16.47 3.12
C ASN A 133 0.79 -17.11 3.20
N LYS A 134 -0.21 -16.35 3.68
CA LYS A 134 -1.62 -16.74 3.77
C LYS A 134 -2.47 -15.51 3.57
N VAL A 135 -3.56 -15.62 2.82
CA VAL A 135 -4.44 -14.47 2.50
C VAL A 135 -5.91 -14.86 2.58
N VAL A 136 -6.70 -13.89 3.02
CA VAL A 136 -8.15 -13.89 2.85
C VAL A 136 -8.47 -12.81 1.84
N ILE A 137 -9.16 -13.16 0.76
CA ILE A 137 -9.46 -12.26 -0.35
C ILE A 137 -10.96 -12.08 -0.45
N ASP A 138 -11.40 -10.83 -0.64
CA ASP A 138 -12.76 -10.51 -1.00
C ASP A 138 -12.83 -10.19 -2.50
N LEU A 139 -13.53 -11.04 -3.26
CA LEU A 139 -13.70 -10.91 -4.71
C LEU A 139 -15.02 -10.23 -5.08
N LYS A 140 -15.82 -9.77 -4.11
CA LYS A 140 -17.03 -8.98 -4.39
C LYS A 140 -16.63 -7.53 -4.66
N LEU A 141 -16.45 -7.21 -5.94
CA LEU A 141 -16.08 -5.87 -6.39
C LEU A 141 -17.26 -4.89 -6.17
N PRO A 142 -17.02 -3.66 -5.64
CA PRO A 142 -18.09 -2.70 -5.34
C PRO A 142 -18.85 -2.21 -6.57
N ASN A 143 -18.16 -2.18 -7.71
CA ASN A 143 -18.67 -1.77 -9.01
C ASN A 143 -18.28 -2.89 -9.99
N GLU A 144 -19.04 -3.07 -11.07
CA GLU A 144 -18.69 -3.90 -12.23
C GLU A 144 -17.48 -3.31 -12.99
N THR A 145 -16.43 -2.91 -12.28
CA THR A 145 -15.15 -2.59 -12.89
C THR A 145 -14.56 -3.90 -13.36
N ASP A 146 -14.69 -4.15 -14.66
CA ASP A 146 -14.10 -5.25 -15.41
C ASP A 146 -12.55 -5.13 -15.47
N ASP A 147 -11.91 -4.89 -14.32
CA ASP A 147 -10.47 -4.86 -14.22
C ASP A 147 -9.97 -6.24 -13.76
N ILE A 148 -9.41 -6.99 -14.70
CA ILE A 148 -8.77 -8.28 -14.47
C ILE A 148 -7.72 -8.18 -13.38
N ALA A 149 -7.01 -7.06 -13.29
CA ALA A 149 -5.98 -6.87 -12.28
C ALA A 149 -6.58 -6.92 -10.86
N ALA A 150 -7.82 -6.46 -10.68
CA ALA A 150 -8.51 -6.49 -9.39
C ALA A 150 -8.72 -7.91 -8.85
N VAL A 151 -8.78 -8.90 -9.75
CA VAL A 151 -9.03 -10.33 -9.47
C VAL A 151 -7.73 -11.13 -9.50
N TYR A 152 -6.93 -10.96 -10.55
CA TYR A 152 -5.70 -11.70 -10.77
C TYR A 152 -4.60 -11.35 -9.75
N VAL A 153 -4.44 -10.06 -9.42
CA VAL A 153 -3.41 -9.63 -8.48
C VAL A 153 -3.58 -10.28 -7.10
N PRO A 154 -4.74 -10.23 -6.41
CA PRO A 154 -4.86 -10.83 -5.09
C PRO A 154 -4.70 -12.35 -5.12
N LEU A 155 -5.24 -13.03 -6.14
CA LEU A 155 -5.11 -14.49 -6.31
C LEU A 155 -3.65 -14.93 -6.49
N SER A 156 -2.85 -14.12 -7.20
CA SER A 156 -1.43 -14.41 -7.46
C SER A 156 -0.47 -14.02 -6.33
N ARG A 157 -0.97 -13.53 -5.17
CA ARG A 157 -0.08 -13.15 -4.04
C ARG A 157 0.40 -14.34 -3.22
N VAL A 158 -0.27 -15.49 -3.30
CA VAL A 158 0.13 -16.72 -2.59
C VAL A 158 0.85 -17.71 -3.50
N LYS A 159 1.65 -18.59 -2.90
CA LYS A 159 2.35 -19.66 -3.63
C LYS A 159 1.51 -20.93 -3.80
N ARG A 160 0.53 -21.17 -2.94
CA ARG A 160 -0.28 -22.40 -2.90
C ARG A 160 -1.75 -22.05 -2.68
N LEU A 161 -2.65 -22.80 -3.30
CA LEU A 161 -4.10 -22.63 -3.13
C LEU A 161 -4.54 -22.89 -1.68
N THR A 162 -3.87 -23.78 -0.95
CA THR A 162 -4.16 -24.07 0.47
C THR A 162 -3.93 -22.87 1.40
N ASP A 163 -3.19 -21.86 0.93
CA ASP A 163 -2.89 -20.64 1.67
C ASP A 163 -3.86 -19.49 1.33
N LEU A 164 -4.88 -19.75 0.51
CA LEU A 164 -5.86 -18.77 0.04
C LEU A 164 -7.26 -19.13 0.52
N VAL A 165 -7.96 -18.15 1.08
CA VAL A 165 -9.37 -18.25 1.45
C VAL A 165 -10.13 -17.13 0.77
N ILE A 166 -11.28 -17.46 0.18
CA ILE A 166 -12.21 -16.48 -0.37
C ILE A 166 -13.22 -16.14 0.73
N LEU A 167 -13.32 -14.85 1.08
CA LEU A 167 -14.08 -14.38 2.25
C LEU A 167 -15.58 -14.67 2.15
N ARG A 168 -16.15 -14.55 0.94
CA ARG A 168 -17.59 -14.66 0.68
C ARG A 168 -17.85 -15.09 -0.76
N TYR A 169 -19.09 -15.51 -1.02
CA TYR A 169 -19.56 -15.82 -2.36
C TYR A 169 -19.39 -14.63 -3.33
N PHE A 170 -19.03 -14.92 -4.58
CA PHE A 170 -18.88 -13.98 -5.68
C PHE A 170 -19.39 -14.62 -6.99
N ASP A 171 -19.73 -13.82 -8.00
CA ASP A 171 -20.15 -14.34 -9.32
C ASP A 171 -18.93 -14.85 -10.09
N ASN A 172 -18.99 -16.10 -10.58
CA ASN A 172 -17.93 -16.73 -11.38
C ASN A 172 -17.58 -15.93 -12.65
N LYS A 173 -18.48 -15.07 -13.16
CA LYS A 173 -18.19 -14.17 -14.29
C LYS A 173 -16.96 -13.29 -14.04
N VAL A 174 -16.67 -12.95 -12.78
CA VAL A 174 -15.50 -12.16 -12.37
C VAL A 174 -14.18 -12.86 -12.71
N LEU A 175 -14.15 -14.20 -12.79
CA LEU A 175 -12.96 -14.96 -13.22
C LEU A 175 -12.83 -15.07 -14.74
N LEU A 176 -13.89 -14.74 -15.48
CA LEU A 176 -13.97 -14.88 -16.94
C LEU A 176 -13.66 -13.58 -17.69
N ILE A 177 -13.28 -12.52 -16.96
CA ILE A 177 -12.91 -11.23 -17.55
C ILE A 177 -11.66 -11.43 -18.43
N LYS A 178 -11.80 -11.08 -19.72
CA LYS A 178 -10.74 -11.25 -20.71
C LYS A 178 -9.86 -10.01 -20.81
N PRO A 179 -8.54 -10.17 -21.04
CA PRO A 179 -7.63 -9.05 -21.30
C PRO A 179 -8.15 -8.17 -22.41
N SER A 180 -7.84 -6.87 -22.32
CA SER A 180 -8.21 -5.95 -23.39
C SER A 180 -7.52 -6.35 -24.69
N LYS A 181 -8.10 -5.96 -25.83
CA LYS A 181 -7.50 -6.23 -27.14
C LYS A 181 -6.05 -5.72 -27.23
N SER A 182 -5.76 -4.56 -26.64
CA SER A 182 -4.39 -4.02 -26.60
C SER A 182 -3.43 -4.87 -25.77
N GLN A 183 -3.89 -5.41 -24.63
CA GLN A 183 -3.09 -6.33 -23.82
C GLN A 183 -2.81 -7.63 -24.57
N LEU A 184 -3.80 -8.19 -25.27
CA LEU A 184 -3.62 -9.39 -26.08
C LEU A 184 -2.62 -9.16 -27.22
N THR A 185 -2.76 -8.06 -27.97
CA THR A 185 -1.81 -7.70 -29.04
C THR A 185 -0.39 -7.51 -28.50
N GLU A 186 -0.24 -6.94 -27.30
CA GLU A 186 1.08 -6.79 -26.69
C GLU A 186 1.68 -8.14 -26.27
N ILE A 187 0.88 -9.07 -25.74
CA ILE A 187 1.32 -10.44 -25.43
C ILE A 187 1.82 -11.13 -26.71
N GLU A 188 1.04 -11.10 -27.79
CA GLU A 188 1.42 -11.68 -29.09
C GLU A 188 2.73 -11.06 -29.63
N ARG A 189 2.89 -9.74 -29.48
CA ARG A 189 4.11 -9.03 -29.90
C ARG A 189 5.33 -9.49 -29.08
N LEU A 190 5.16 -9.69 -27.78
CA LEU A 190 6.23 -10.16 -26.88
C LEU A 190 6.61 -11.62 -27.19
N ASP A 191 5.65 -12.49 -27.49
CA ASP A 191 5.93 -13.88 -27.88
C ASP A 191 6.72 -13.95 -29.19
N LYS A 192 6.38 -13.10 -30.17
CA LYS A 192 7.15 -13.00 -31.42
C LYS A 192 8.59 -12.55 -31.15
N LEU A 193 8.77 -11.51 -30.32
CA LEU A 193 10.11 -11.03 -29.94
C LEU A 193 10.91 -12.07 -29.17
N TYR A 194 10.25 -12.87 -28.32
CA TYR A 194 10.89 -13.97 -27.61
C TYR A 194 11.46 -15.00 -28.60
N LEU A 195 10.67 -15.43 -29.59
CA LEU A 195 11.13 -16.37 -30.62
C LEU A 195 12.28 -15.81 -31.48
N GLU A 196 12.18 -14.53 -31.88
CA GLU A 196 13.27 -13.85 -32.61
C GLU A 196 14.55 -13.77 -31.77
N THR A 197 14.41 -13.51 -30.46
CA THR A 197 15.55 -13.48 -29.54
C THR A 197 16.18 -14.86 -29.37
N GLN A 198 15.37 -15.93 -29.23
CA GLN A 198 15.88 -17.30 -29.19
C GLN A 198 16.65 -17.67 -30.47
N ALA A 199 16.12 -17.32 -31.63
CA ALA A 199 16.77 -17.62 -32.91
C ALA A 199 18.09 -16.84 -33.11
N ARG A 200 18.17 -15.62 -32.57
CA ARG A 200 19.36 -14.76 -32.70
C ARG A 200 20.49 -15.12 -31.73
N PHE A 201 20.15 -15.65 -30.55
CA PHE A 201 21.12 -15.99 -29.50
C PHE A 201 20.98 -17.46 -29.06
N PRO A 202 21.13 -18.43 -29.98
CA PRO A 202 20.92 -19.85 -29.68
C PRO A 202 21.98 -20.41 -28.73
N GLU A 203 23.15 -19.77 -28.65
CA GLU A 203 24.26 -20.19 -27.78
C GLU A 203 24.17 -19.69 -26.32
N TRP A 204 23.16 -18.87 -25.99
CA TRP A 204 22.96 -18.29 -24.65
C TRP A 204 21.67 -18.77 -23.95
N LEU A 205 20.96 -19.72 -24.55
CA LEU A 205 19.70 -20.30 -24.08
C LEU A 205 19.82 -21.82 -23.97
#